data_AF-J9FVY6-F1
#
_entry.id   AF-J9FVY6-F1
#
_cell.length_a   1.000
_cell.length_b   1.000
_cell.length_c   1.000
_cell.angle_alpha   90.00
_cell.angle_beta   90.00
_cell.angle_gamma   90.00
#
_symmetry.space_group_name_H-M   'P 1'
#
loop_
_entity.id
_entity.type
_entity.pdbx_description
1 polymer ?
#
loop_
_entity_poly.entity_id
_entity_poly.type
_entity_poly.pdbx_seq_one_letter_code
_entity_poly.pdbx_strand_id
1 'polypeptide(L)'
;TRGYVKIDFSPAWKLNAKVIDFIFFTNKKSKQGEAKDPEKPQNIFFRISPKMMIYARAYFKGEVMAEVTDIGFSNVDEIINRLTPMLRKDIPEGCVVQFRLLNCDSQKEAVYERSKGKGF
;
A
#
# COMPACT_ATOMS: atom_id res chain seq x y z
N THR A 1 37.47 -1.15 43.29
CA THR A 1 37.70 -0.97 41.84
C THR A 1 36.38 -1.24 41.14
N ARG A 2 35.66 -0.21 40.65
CA ARG A 2 34.37 -0.40 39.95
C ARG A 2 34.67 -0.91 38.55
N GLY A 3 34.49 -2.21 38.33
CA GLY A 3 34.67 -2.83 37.02
C GLY A 3 33.57 -2.37 36.07
N TYR A 4 33.93 -1.68 34.99
CA TYR A 4 33.00 -1.33 33.94
C TYR A 4 32.65 -2.59 33.14
N VAL A 5 31.37 -2.96 33.13
CA VAL A 5 30.86 -4.02 32.27
C VAL A 5 30.62 -3.41 30.88
N LYS A 6 31.39 -3.85 29.89
CA LYS A 6 31.15 -3.49 28.49
C LYS A 6 29.85 -4.15 28.06
N ILE A 7 28.83 -3.34 27.78
CA ILE A 7 27.53 -3.81 27.31
C ILE A 7 27.71 -4.48 25.95
N ASP A 8 27.22 -5.72 25.82
CA ASP A 8 27.25 -6.44 24.56
C ASP A 8 26.05 -6.04 23.69
N PHE A 9 26.35 -5.45 22.53
CA PHE A 9 25.35 -5.03 21.53
C PHE A 9 25.09 -6.11 20.48
N SER A 10 25.74 -7.28 20.56
CA SER A 10 25.54 -8.40 19.63
C SER A 10 24.06 -8.81 19.47
N PRO A 11 23.21 -8.80 20.52
CA PRO A 11 21.78 -9.07 20.36
C PRO A 11 21.05 -8.03 19.49
N ALA A 12 21.34 -6.74 19.70
CA ALA A 12 20.73 -5.66 18.92
C ALA A 12 21.19 -5.71 17.45
N TRP A 13 22.46 -6.01 17.22
CA TRP A 13 23.01 -6.20 15.87
C TRP A 13 22.30 -7.33 15.12
N LYS A 14 22.14 -8.50 15.75
CA LYS A 14 21.43 -9.64 15.17
C LYS A 14 19.98 -9.33 14.83
N LEU A 15 19.32 -8.51 15.65
CA LEU A 15 17.94 -8.10 15.40
C LEU A 15 17.86 -7.13 14.21
N ASN A 16 18.74 -6.13 14.16
CA ASN A 16 18.78 -5.17 13.05
C ASN A 16 19.08 -5.86 11.71
N ALA A 17 20.01 -6.83 11.70
CA ALA A 17 20.31 -7.61 10.49
C ALA A 17 19.06 -8.35 9.95
N LYS A 18 18.25 -8.94 10.84
CA LYS A 18 16.99 -9.62 10.45
C LYS A 18 15.95 -8.63 9.92
N VAL A 19 15.88 -7.43 10.46
CA VAL A 19 14.95 -6.39 10.00
C VAL A 19 15.34 -5.91 8.60
N ILE A 20 16.63 -5.64 8.37
CA ILE A 20 17.15 -5.27 7.05
C ILE A 20 16.85 -6.36 6.03
N ASP A 21 17.13 -7.62 6.39
CA ASP A 21 16.89 -8.77 5.50
C ASP A 21 15.41 -8.90 5.14
N PHE A 22 14.52 -8.75 6.13
CA PHE A 22 13.08 -8.79 5.91
C PHE A 22 12.58 -7.68 4.99
N ILE A 23 13.05 -6.43 5.15
CA ILE A 23 12.60 -5.27 4.38
C ILE A 23 13.11 -5.30 2.94
N PHE A 24 14.38 -5.64 2.73
CA PHE A 24 15.02 -5.50 1.42
C PHE A 24 15.02 -6.78 0.59
N PHE A 25 15.05 -7.96 1.21
CA PHE A 25 15.24 -9.22 0.50
C PHE A 25 14.06 -10.19 0.63
N THR A 26 13.00 -9.83 1.36
CA THR A 26 11.79 -10.65 1.45
C THR A 26 10.54 -9.89 1.08
N ASN A 27 9.62 -10.55 0.37
CA ASN A 27 8.26 -10.06 0.11
C ASN A 27 7.25 -10.61 1.14
N LYS A 28 7.73 -11.05 2.32
CA LYS A 28 6.85 -11.59 3.36
C LYS A 28 6.02 -10.44 3.94
N LYS A 29 4.71 -10.64 4.07
CA LYS A 29 3.83 -9.62 4.68
C LYS A 29 4.24 -9.42 6.14
N SER A 30 4.38 -8.17 6.56
CA SER A 30 4.59 -7.85 7.98
C SER A 30 3.35 -8.26 8.78
N LYS A 31 3.54 -8.77 9.99
CA LYS A 31 2.45 -9.01 10.96
C LYS A 31 1.64 -7.74 11.23
N GLN A 32 2.24 -6.57 11.03
CA GLN A 32 1.57 -5.28 11.18
C GLN A 32 0.58 -4.98 10.05
N GLY A 33 0.73 -5.62 8.89
CA GLY A 33 -0.26 -5.60 7.80
C GLY A 33 -1.46 -6.51 8.05
N GLU A 34 -1.29 -7.55 8.87
CA GLU A 34 -2.39 -8.40 9.38
C GLU A 34 -3.10 -7.72 10.57
N ALA A 35 -2.39 -6.90 11.35
CA ALA A 35 -2.95 -6.02 12.37
C ALA A 35 -3.63 -4.77 11.77
N LYS A 36 -4.42 -4.94 10.71
CA LYS A 36 -5.55 -4.03 10.49
C LYS A 36 -6.53 -4.38 11.60
N ASP A 37 -6.67 -3.52 12.61
CA ASP A 37 -7.64 -3.66 13.68
C ASP A 37 -8.98 -4.13 13.11
N PRO A 38 -9.52 -5.29 13.53
CA PRO A 38 -10.85 -5.74 13.07
C PRO A 38 -11.97 -4.76 13.48
N GLU A 39 -11.66 -3.80 14.36
CA GLU A 39 -12.56 -2.76 14.86
C GLU A 39 -12.42 -1.39 14.20
N LYS A 40 -11.54 -1.19 13.21
CA LYS A 40 -11.72 -0.01 12.35
C LYS A 40 -12.84 -0.34 11.38
N PRO A 41 -14.04 0.26 11.48
CA PRO A 41 -14.97 0.18 10.38
C PRO A 41 -14.18 0.68 9.17
N GLN A 42 -13.96 -0.19 8.19
CA GLN A 42 -13.60 0.25 6.84
C GLN A 42 -14.52 1.43 6.59
N ASN A 43 -14.03 2.66 6.48
CA ASN A 43 -14.91 3.81 6.34
C ASN A 43 -15.79 3.52 5.13
N ILE A 44 -17.05 3.16 5.39
CA ILE A 44 -17.79 2.21 4.55
C ILE A 44 -18.06 2.78 3.16
N PHE A 45 -17.87 4.09 2.96
CA PHE A 45 -17.84 4.67 1.62
C PHE A 45 -16.82 5.81 1.57
N PHE A 46 -15.71 5.61 0.86
CA PHE A 46 -14.97 6.74 0.28
C PHE A 46 -15.93 7.40 -0.72
N ARG A 47 -16.65 8.43 -0.25
CA ARG A 47 -17.64 9.14 -1.05
C ARG A 47 -16.90 9.97 -2.09
N ILE A 48 -16.96 9.51 -3.33
CA ILE A 48 -16.46 10.25 -4.49
C ILE A 48 -17.64 11.03 -5.07
N SER A 49 -17.37 12.25 -5.52
CA SER A 49 -18.28 13.04 -6.33
C SER A 49 -17.55 13.43 -7.61
N PRO A 50 -18.23 13.49 -8.77
CA PRO A 50 -17.60 13.87 -10.05
C PRO A 50 -16.92 15.24 -10.02
N LYS A 51 -17.31 16.12 -9.08
CA LYS A 51 -16.72 17.45 -8.93
C LYS A 51 -15.40 17.45 -8.15
N MET A 52 -15.07 16.35 -7.49
CA MET A 52 -13.89 16.26 -6.62
C MET A 52 -12.66 15.84 -7.42
N MET A 53 -11.51 16.44 -7.10
CA MET A 53 -10.24 16.03 -7.67
C MET A 53 -9.71 14.81 -6.93
N ILE A 54 -9.52 13.72 -7.66
CA ILE A 54 -8.97 12.48 -7.12
C ILE A 54 -7.57 12.24 -7.68
N TYR A 55 -6.61 12.08 -6.77
CA TYR A 55 -5.28 11.60 -7.06
C TYR A 55 -5.19 10.11 -6.73
N ALA A 56 -5.02 9.27 -7.74
CA ALA A 56 -4.99 7.83 -7.62
C ALA A 56 -3.64 7.26 -8.04
N ARG A 57 -3.12 6.32 -7.25
CA ARG A 57 -1.84 5.64 -7.49
C ARG A 57 -2.00 4.14 -7.36
N ALA A 58 -1.39 3.40 -8.27
CA ALA A 58 -1.31 1.94 -8.23
C ALA A 58 0.09 1.51 -7.82
N TYR A 59 0.17 0.75 -6.72
CA TYR A 59 1.39 0.19 -6.18
C TYR A 59 1.46 -1.31 -6.48
N PHE A 60 2.62 -1.74 -6.98
CA PHE A 60 2.96 -3.14 -7.11
C PHE A 60 4.32 -3.38 -6.45
N LYS A 61 4.39 -4.29 -5.47
CA LYS A 61 5.61 -4.58 -4.69
C LYS A 61 6.28 -3.33 -4.09
N GLY A 62 5.50 -2.33 -3.72
CA GLY A 62 6.00 -1.07 -3.14
C GLY A 62 6.43 0.00 -4.15
N GLU A 63 6.49 -0.34 -5.45
CA GLU A 63 6.77 0.62 -6.51
C GLU A 63 5.48 1.20 -7.10
N VAL A 64 5.50 2.50 -7.42
CA VAL A 64 4.40 3.17 -8.12
C VAL A 64 4.46 2.77 -9.59
N MET A 65 3.46 2.04 -10.06
CA MET A 65 3.37 1.58 -11.45
C MET A 65 2.60 2.55 -12.34
N ALA A 66 1.57 3.20 -11.79
CA ALA A 66 0.75 4.15 -12.49
C ALA A 66 0.19 5.19 -11.52
N GLU A 67 0.02 6.41 -12.01
CA GLU A 67 -0.61 7.48 -11.29
C GLU A 67 -1.55 8.24 -12.23
N VAL A 68 -2.65 8.73 -11.67
CA VAL A 68 -3.65 9.53 -12.37
C VAL A 68 -4.16 10.60 -11.43
N THR A 69 -4.28 11.82 -11.92
CA THR A 69 -4.93 12.93 -11.23
C THR A 69 -6.00 13.45 -12.18
N ASP A 70 -7.27 13.27 -11.83
CA ASP A 70 -8.35 13.76 -12.67
C ASP A 70 -9.62 14.07 -11.85
N ILE A 71 -10.52 14.80 -12.49
CA ILE A 71 -11.88 15.09 -12.03
C ILE A 71 -12.88 14.27 -12.85
N GLY A 72 -14.11 14.14 -12.37
CA GLY A 72 -15.19 13.47 -13.12
C GLY A 72 -15.44 12.00 -12.77
N PHE A 73 -14.71 11.45 -11.79
CA PHE A 73 -14.98 10.09 -11.31
C PHE A 73 -16.24 10.05 -10.46
N SER A 74 -17.14 9.12 -10.78
CA SER A 74 -18.35 8.86 -9.99
C SER A 74 -18.12 7.75 -8.96
N ASN A 75 -17.28 6.77 -9.32
CA ASN A 75 -17.03 5.56 -8.54
C ASN A 75 -15.55 5.20 -8.51
N VAL A 76 -15.16 4.39 -7.51
CA VAL A 76 -13.78 3.88 -7.37
C VAL A 76 -13.41 2.96 -8.55
N ASP A 77 -14.38 2.19 -9.06
CA ASP A 77 -14.11 1.25 -10.16
C ASP A 77 -13.76 1.97 -11.48
N GLU A 78 -14.29 3.17 -11.73
CA GLU A 78 -13.89 3.98 -12.91
C GLU A 78 -12.41 4.38 -12.84
N ILE A 79 -11.95 4.72 -11.64
CA ILE A 79 -10.54 5.08 -11.37
C ILE A 79 -9.64 3.86 -11.58
N ILE A 80 -10.05 2.71 -11.05
CA ILE A 80 -9.31 1.45 -11.24
C ILE A 80 -9.24 1.11 -12.74
N ASN A 81 -10.36 1.17 -13.46
CA ASN A 81 -10.41 0.93 -14.90
C ASN A 81 -9.51 1.88 -15.70
N ARG A 82 -9.34 3.13 -15.24
CA ARG A 82 -8.43 4.10 -15.86
C ARG A 82 -6.97 3.77 -15.62
N LEU A 83 -6.64 3.23 -14.44
CA LEU A 83 -5.27 2.84 -14.06
C LEU A 83 -4.86 1.48 -14.66
N THR A 84 -5.79 0.54 -14.82
CA THR A 84 -5.54 -0.80 -15.38
C THR A 84 -4.74 -0.80 -16.70
N PRO A 85 -5.08 -0.01 -17.74
CA PRO A 85 -4.32 -0.02 -18.99
C PRO A 85 -2.93 0.60 -18.86
N MET A 86 -2.68 1.43 -17.83
CA MET A 86 -1.37 2.03 -17.57
C MET A 86 -0.43 1.07 -16.81
N LEU A 87 -0.98 0.00 -16.23
CA LEU A 87 -0.16 -1.03 -15.58
C LEU A 87 0.60 -1.84 -16.64
N ARG A 88 1.88 -2.09 -16.37
CA ARG A 88 2.71 -2.92 -17.25
C ARG A 88 2.13 -4.33 -17.37
N LYS A 89 2.17 -4.89 -18.58
CA LYS A 89 1.69 -6.25 -18.87
C LYS A 89 2.48 -7.34 -18.12
N ASP A 90 3.67 -7.01 -17.64
CA ASP A 90 4.59 -7.93 -16.94
C ASP A 90 4.12 -8.39 -15.56
N ILE A 91 3.02 -7.85 -15.01
CA ILE A 91 2.49 -8.30 -13.72
C ILE A 91 1.87 -9.71 -13.89
N PRO A 92 2.35 -10.74 -13.18
CA PRO A 92 1.77 -12.08 -13.27
C PRO A 92 0.31 -12.12 -12.78
N GLU A 93 -0.50 -13.02 -13.34
CA GLU A 93 -1.84 -13.30 -12.83
C GLU A 93 -1.78 -13.81 -11.38
N GLY A 94 -2.76 -13.44 -10.56
CA GLY A 94 -2.80 -13.73 -9.13
C GLY A 94 -2.06 -12.72 -8.24
N CYS A 95 -1.35 -11.75 -8.83
CA CYS A 95 -0.71 -10.69 -8.07
C CYS A 95 -1.71 -9.67 -7.51
N VAL A 96 -1.46 -9.20 -6.28
CA VAL A 96 -2.23 -8.13 -5.65
C VAL A 96 -1.61 -6.78 -5.98
N VAL A 97 -2.42 -5.86 -6.48
CA VAL A 97 -2.09 -4.45 -6.72
C VAL A 97 -2.84 -3.62 -5.68
N GLN A 98 -2.13 -2.68 -5.07
CA GLN A 98 -2.70 -1.77 -4.08
C GLN A 98 -2.99 -0.42 -4.74
N PHE A 99 -4.26 -0.04 -4.77
CA PHE A 99 -4.72 1.25 -5.28
C PHE A 99 -4.92 2.21 -4.11
N ARG A 100 -4.18 3.32 -4.11
CA ARG A 100 -4.35 4.40 -3.14
C ARG A 100 -5.02 5.58 -3.82
N LEU A 101 -6.19 5.96 -3.33
CA LEU A 101 -6.94 7.11 -3.79
C LEU A 101 -6.88 8.18 -2.72
N LEU A 102 -6.44 9.38 -3.09
CA LEU A 102 -6.44 10.58 -2.28
C LEU A 102 -7.44 11.54 -2.90
N ASN A 103 -8.41 12.00 -2.12
CA ASN A 103 -9.26 13.12 -2.51
C ASN A 103 -8.53 14.42 -2.15
N CYS A 104 -8.13 15.21 -3.15
CA CYS A 104 -7.36 16.43 -2.95
C CYS A 104 -8.16 17.51 -2.21
N ASP A 105 -9.49 17.53 -2.36
CA ASP A 105 -10.35 18.54 -1.73
C ASP A 105 -10.57 18.26 -0.24
N SER A 106 -10.79 16.99 0.11
CA SER A 106 -11.06 16.57 1.51
C SER A 106 -9.84 16.01 2.23
N GLN A 107 -8.71 15.85 1.53
CA GLN A 107 -7.48 15.23 2.02
C GLN A 107 -7.69 13.82 2.63
N LYS A 108 -8.77 13.14 2.22
CA LYS A 108 -9.07 11.78 2.67
C LYS A 108 -8.39 10.77 1.77
N GLU A 109 -7.78 9.77 2.38
CA GLU A 109 -7.18 8.64 1.67
C GLU A 109 -8.02 7.37 1.84
N ALA A 110 -8.14 6.62 0.76
CA ALA A 110 -8.70 5.27 0.74
C ALA A 110 -7.75 4.33 0.01
N VAL A 111 -7.60 3.12 0.56
CA VAL A 111 -6.69 2.11 0.05
C VAL A 111 -7.50 0.87 -0.30
N TYR A 112 -7.41 0.45 -1.56
CA TYR A 112 -8.08 -0.73 -2.09
C TYR A 112 -7.04 -1.73 -2.57
N GLU A 113 -7.30 -3.00 -2.35
CA GLU A 113 -6.43 -4.09 -2.80
C GLU A 113 -7.24 -4.92 -3.80
N ARG A 114 -6.71 -5.11 -5.02
CA ARG A 114 -7.33 -5.96 -6.05
C ARG A 114 -6.31 -6.95 -6.58
N SER A 115 -6.75 -8.15 -6.91
CA SER A 115 -5.91 -9.22 -7.44
C SER A 115 -6.14 -9.41 -8.94
N LYS A 116 -5.07 -9.43 -9.73
CA LYS A 116 -5.11 -9.64 -11.19
C LYS A 116 -5.74 -11.01 -11.48
N GLY A 117 -6.92 -11.04 -12.09
CA GLY A 117 -7.70 -12.26 -12.41
C GLY A 117 -8.95 -12.52 -11.56
N LYS A 118 -9.15 -11.81 -10.44
CA LYS A 118 -10.41 -11.84 -9.63
C LYS A 118 -10.92 -10.42 -9.36
N GLY A 119 -11.26 -9.71 -10.41
CA GLY A 119 -11.66 -8.29 -10.36
C GLY A 119 -10.58 -7.36 -10.90
N PHE A 120 -10.04 -7.74 -12.05
CA PHE A 120 -9.26 -6.93 -12.97
C PHE A 120 -9.83 -7.11 -14.36
#